data_AF-A0A0D2TDT1-F1
#
_entry.id   AF-A0A0D2TDT1-F1
#
_cell.length_a   1.000
_cell.length_b   1.000
_cell.length_c   1.000
_cell.angle_alpha   90.00
_cell.angle_beta   90.00
_cell.angle_gamma   90.00
#
_symmetry.space_group_name_H-M   'P 1'
#
loop_
_entity.id
_entity.type
_entity.pdbx_description
1 polymer ?
#
loop_
_entity_poly.entity_id
_entity_poly.type
_entity_poly.pdbx_seq_one_letter_code
_entity_poly.pdbx_strand_id
1 'polypeptide(L)'
;MKIMEINQFIHCYKLELSYFKMPYQCDGCKELGFGSCYQCNNKKCDFHLHENCGVPKPITTHSFFKNSNFKFKKKRKRGKTCKACGKDVQGFMYKFKETYLHPCWLKLPSTLNGNFNRG
;
A
#
# COMPACT_ATOMS: atom_id res chain seq x y z
N MET A 1 -10.04 -1.83 16.08
CA MET A 1 -9.16 -0.78 16.63
C MET A 1 -8.34 -0.18 15.49
N LYS A 2 -8.36 1.15 15.31
CA LYS A 2 -7.46 1.84 14.34
C LYS A 2 -6.14 2.14 15.07
N ILE A 3 -5.02 1.79 14.46
CA ILE A 3 -3.70 2.07 15.03
C ILE A 3 -3.33 3.50 14.66
N MET A 4 -3.15 4.36 15.65
CA MET A 4 -2.89 5.79 15.42
C MET A 4 -1.41 6.11 15.22
N GLU A 5 -0.52 5.29 15.77
CA GLU A 5 0.93 5.49 15.73
C GLU A 5 1.65 4.18 15.40
N ILE A 6 2.66 4.23 14.53
CA ILE A 6 3.50 3.07 14.19
C ILE A 6 4.99 3.42 14.19
N ASN A 7 5.80 2.46 14.62
CA ASN A 7 7.25 2.47 14.39
C ASN A 7 7.56 1.60 13.17
N GLN A 8 8.20 2.17 12.15
CA GLN A 8 8.63 1.42 10.98
C GLN A 8 10.14 1.25 10.99
N PHE A 9 10.62 0.02 10.87
CA PHE A 9 12.06 -0.27 10.76
C PHE A 9 12.76 0.36 9.53
N ILE A 10 11.98 0.95 8.60
CA ILE A 10 12.50 1.67 7.43
C ILE A 10 12.58 3.18 7.65
N HIS A 11 12.11 3.70 8.79
CA HIS A 11 12.12 5.12 9.12
C HIS A 11 12.27 5.34 10.64
N CYS A 12 13.30 6.08 11.07
CA CYS A 12 13.67 6.17 12.48
C CYS A 12 12.68 6.92 13.37
N TYR A 13 11.78 7.72 12.79
CA TYR A 13 10.78 8.47 13.54
C TYR A 13 9.43 7.76 13.55
N LYS A 14 8.67 8.05 14.60
CA LYS A 14 7.30 7.59 14.74
C LYS A 14 6.42 8.20 13.66
N LEU A 15 5.48 7.40 13.18
CA LEU A 15 4.53 7.77 12.16
C LEU A 15 3.13 7.85 12.76
N GLU A 16 2.44 8.96 12.56
CA GLU A 16 1.06 9.18 13.00
C GLU A 16 0.07 9.11 11.85
N LEU A 17 -1.12 8.63 12.13
CA LEU A 17 -2.22 8.61 11.17
C LEU A 17 -2.74 10.04 10.96
N SER A 18 -2.58 10.54 9.74
CA SER A 18 -3.02 11.86 9.28
C SER A 18 -3.93 11.71 8.05
N TYR A 19 -4.63 12.78 7.69
CA TYR A 19 -5.49 12.84 6.51
C TYR A 19 -5.01 13.89 5.52
N PHE A 20 -4.69 13.45 4.30
CA PHE A 20 -4.27 14.32 3.21
C PHE A 20 -5.43 14.60 2.25
N LYS A 21 -5.70 15.89 2.01
CA LYS A 21 -6.63 16.35 0.97
C LYS A 21 -6.02 16.32 -0.44
N MET A 22 -4.71 16.18 -0.55
CA MET A 22 -3.97 16.12 -1.82
C MET A 22 -3.38 14.72 -2.03
N PRO A 23 -3.10 14.30 -3.27
CA PRO A 23 -2.37 13.08 -3.54
C PRO A 23 -0.98 13.11 -2.90
N TYR A 24 -0.55 11.98 -2.34
CA TYR A 24 0.79 11.80 -1.79
C TYR A 24 1.44 10.55 -2.39
N GLN A 25 2.77 10.48 -2.35
CA GLN A 25 3.49 9.26 -2.75
C GLN A 25 3.81 8.43 -1.51
N CYS A 26 3.43 7.15 -1.51
CA CYS A 26 3.78 6.25 -0.41
C CYS A 26 5.24 5.79 -0.53
N ASP A 27 6.03 5.97 0.51
CA ASP A 27 7.44 5.61 0.52
C ASP A 27 7.71 4.11 0.59
N GLY A 28 6.74 3.34 1.05
CA GLY A 28 6.81 1.89 1.14
C GLY A 28 6.65 1.23 -0.21
N CYS A 29 5.50 1.44 -0.87
CA CYS A 29 5.18 0.80 -2.15
C CYS A 29 5.51 1.64 -3.40
N LYS A 30 5.75 2.94 -3.23
CA LYS A 30 6.00 3.93 -4.30
C LYS A 30 4.81 4.19 -5.22
N GLU A 31 3.62 3.81 -4.79
CA GLU A 31 2.37 4.17 -5.47
C GLU A 31 1.76 5.44 -4.85
N LEU A 32 0.94 6.13 -5.65
CA LEU A 32 0.16 7.28 -5.17
C LEU A 32 -0.92 6.84 -4.18
N GLY A 33 -1.17 7.67 -3.18
CA GLY A 33 -2.25 7.54 -2.20
C GLY A 33 -3.09 8.81 -2.13
N PHE A 34 -4.27 8.66 -1.53
CA PHE A 34 -5.18 9.77 -1.26
C PHE A 34 -5.88 9.52 0.08
N GLY A 35 -6.19 10.59 0.81
CA GLY A 35 -6.87 10.51 2.10
C GLY A 35 -5.94 10.11 3.24
N SER A 36 -6.38 9.15 4.07
CA SER A 36 -5.67 8.73 5.27
C SER A 36 -4.32 8.06 4.97
N CYS A 37 -3.30 8.44 5.75
CA CYS A 37 -1.93 7.96 5.61
C CYS A 37 -1.18 8.05 6.93
N TYR A 38 -0.12 7.27 7.07
CA TYR A 38 0.85 7.41 8.15
C TYR A 38 1.93 8.41 7.73
N GLN A 39 2.11 9.48 8.49
CA GLN A 39 3.06 10.56 8.23
C GLN A 39 4.06 10.68 9.38
N CYS A 40 5.31 11.01 9.08
CA CYS A 40 6.30 11.30 10.10
C CYS A 40 5.96 12.59 10.87
N ASN A 41 6.07 12.56 12.19
CA ASN A 41 5.83 13.74 13.05
C ASN A 41 6.87 14.85 12.89
N ASN A 42 8.01 14.55 12.26
CA ASN A 42 9.01 15.55 11.97
C ASN A 42 8.59 16.37 10.75
N LYS A 43 8.28 17.66 10.95
CA LYS A 43 7.86 18.59 9.88
C LYS A 43 8.84 18.73 8.71
N LYS A 44 10.11 18.35 8.89
CA LYS A 44 11.13 18.34 7.83
C LYS A 44 11.23 17.00 7.10
N CYS A 45 10.40 16.02 7.47
CA CYS A 45 10.40 14.69 6.89
C CYS A 45 9.10 14.44 6.14
N ASP A 46 9.21 14.37 4.81
CA ASP A 46 8.08 14.13 3.91
C ASP A 46 7.78 12.63 3.75
N PHE A 47 7.99 11.83 4.79
CA PHE A 47 7.82 10.38 4.73
C PHE A 47 6.36 9.99 4.95
N HIS A 48 5.78 9.31 3.95
CA HIS A 48 4.37 8.95 3.92
C HIS A 48 4.17 7.46 3.65
N LEU A 49 3.24 6.81 4.35
CA LEU A 49 2.82 5.44 4.04
C LEU A 49 1.31 5.36 3.92
N HIS A 50 0.82 4.56 2.97
CA HIS A 50 -0.57 4.11 3.04
C HIS A 50 -0.81 3.37 4.36
N GLU A 51 -2.03 3.40 4.88
CA GLU A 51 -2.40 2.61 6.06
C GLU A 51 -2.02 1.13 5.93
N ASN A 52 -2.33 0.53 4.78
CA ASN A 52 -1.99 -0.87 4.49
C ASN A 52 -0.49 -1.11 4.32
N CYS A 53 0.30 -0.08 4.03
CA CYS A 53 1.75 -0.18 3.93
C CYS A 53 2.41 -0.02 5.31
N GLY A 54 1.82 0.80 6.19
CA GLY A 54 2.24 0.94 7.58
C GLY A 54 1.88 -0.27 8.44
N VAL A 55 0.64 -0.74 8.33
CA VAL A 55 0.13 -1.92 9.05
C VAL A 55 -0.31 -2.99 8.04
N PRO A 56 0.63 -3.66 7.36
CA PRO A 56 0.31 -4.67 6.36
C PRO A 56 -0.22 -5.95 7.03
N LYS A 57 -1.25 -6.54 6.42
CA LYS A 57 -1.62 -7.93 6.73
C LYS A 57 -0.51 -8.86 6.23
N PRO A 58 0.11 -9.71 7.07
CA PRO A 58 1.22 -10.57 6.63
C PRO A 58 0.83 -11.52 5.50
N ILE A 59 -0.40 -12.03 5.55
CA ILE A 59 -1.01 -12.89 4.54
C ILE A 59 -2.39 -12.34 4.22
N THR A 60 -2.75 -12.37 2.95
CA THR A 60 -4.07 -11.94 2.49
C THR A 60 -4.48 -12.73 1.25
N THR A 61 -5.79 -12.86 1.07
CA THR A 61 -6.41 -13.36 -0.14
C THR A 61 -7.13 -12.22 -0.86
N HIS A 62 -7.41 -12.40 -2.14
CA HIS A 62 -8.21 -11.48 -2.94
C HIS A 62 -9.20 -12.27 -3.78
N SER A 63 -10.47 -11.88 -3.79
CA SER A 63 -11.56 -12.66 -4.40
C SER A 63 -11.35 -12.94 -5.89
N PHE A 64 -10.66 -12.03 -6.61
CA PHE A 64 -10.28 -12.23 -8.02
C PHE A 64 -9.25 -13.35 -8.20
N PHE A 65 -8.38 -13.58 -7.23
CA PHE A 65 -7.32 -14.59 -7.25
C PHE A 65 -7.70 -15.72 -6.29
N LYS A 66 -8.68 -16.55 -6.70
CA LYS A 66 -9.15 -17.70 -5.92
C LYS A 66 -7.97 -18.57 -5.44
N ASN A 67 -8.02 -19.02 -4.19
CA ASN A 67 -7.01 -19.89 -3.55
C ASN A 67 -5.56 -19.36 -3.54
N SER A 68 -5.37 -18.04 -3.64
CA SER A 68 -4.03 -17.42 -3.63
C SER A 68 -3.76 -16.70 -2.31
N ASN A 69 -2.83 -17.25 -1.51
CA ASN A 69 -2.37 -16.66 -0.24
C ASN A 69 -1.16 -15.75 -0.47
N PHE A 70 -1.42 -14.46 -0.71
CA PHE A 70 -0.36 -13.50 -0.93
C PHE A 70 0.34 -13.14 0.37
N LYS A 71 1.67 -13.27 0.37
CA LYS A 71 2.53 -12.89 1.49
C LYS A 71 3.08 -11.50 1.27
N PHE A 72 2.96 -10.64 2.27
CA PHE A 72 3.55 -9.30 2.23
C PHE A 72 5.08 -9.36 2.23
N LYS A 73 5.71 -8.52 1.41
CA LYS A 73 7.16 -8.41 1.28
C LYS A 73 7.56 -6.93 1.24
N LYS A 74 8.47 -6.55 2.14
CA LYS A 74 9.06 -5.20 2.20
C LYS A 74 10.24 -4.99 1.23
N LYS A 75 10.77 -6.07 0.64
CA LYS A 75 11.97 -6.00 -0.20
C LYS A 75 11.64 -5.39 -1.56
N ARG A 76 12.43 -4.37 -1.95
CA ARG A 76 12.44 -3.86 -3.32
C ARG A 76 12.88 -4.96 -4.28
N LYS A 77 12.07 -5.25 -5.29
CA LYS A 77 12.45 -6.06 -6.44
C LYS A 77 12.12 -5.29 -7.70
N ARG A 78 13.15 -4.88 -8.44
CA ARG A 78 12.98 -4.26 -9.76
C ARG A 78 12.61 -5.34 -10.79
N GLY A 79 11.92 -4.93 -11.85
CA GLY A 79 11.57 -5.82 -12.98
C GLY A 79 10.47 -6.84 -12.65
N LYS A 80 9.55 -6.51 -11.74
CA LYS A 80 8.33 -7.30 -11.49
C LYS A 80 7.13 -6.42 -11.73
N THR A 81 6.16 -6.93 -12.49
CA THR A 81 4.92 -6.23 -12.83
C THR A 81 3.77 -6.74 -11.98
N CYS A 82 2.87 -5.85 -11.62
CA CYS A 82 1.66 -6.16 -10.89
C CYS A 82 0.71 -6.90 -11.82
N LYS A 83 0.26 -8.10 -11.43
CA LYS A 83 -0.63 -8.91 -12.27
C LYS A 83 -2.00 -8.26 -12.48
N ALA A 84 -2.44 -7.38 -11.57
CA ALA A 84 -3.74 -6.74 -11.64
C ALA A 84 -3.76 -5.49 -12.55
N CYS A 85 -2.68 -4.70 -12.59
CA CYS A 85 -2.65 -3.44 -13.35
C CYS A 85 -1.60 -3.37 -14.46
N GLY A 86 -0.70 -4.35 -14.55
CA GLY A 86 0.39 -4.38 -15.52
C GLY A 86 1.58 -3.45 -15.21
N LYS A 87 1.46 -2.53 -14.24
CA LYS A 87 2.53 -1.58 -13.88
C LYS A 87 3.60 -2.20 -12.99
N ASP A 88 4.78 -1.58 -12.95
CA ASP A 88 5.90 -2.03 -12.12
C ASP A 88 5.63 -1.98 -10.62
N VAL A 89 6.13 -2.97 -9.91
CA VAL A 89 6.11 -3.05 -8.45
C VAL A 89 7.45 -2.58 -7.91
N GLN A 90 7.49 -1.36 -7.36
CA GLN A 90 8.76 -0.68 -7.03
C GLN A 90 9.17 -0.77 -5.56
N GLY A 91 8.29 -1.27 -4.69
CA GLY A 91 8.49 -1.29 -3.24
C GLY A 91 7.79 -2.44 -2.55
N PHE A 92 7.09 -2.12 -1.45
CA PHE A 92 6.24 -3.05 -0.72
C PHE A 92 5.23 -3.72 -1.64
N MET A 93 5.10 -5.04 -1.50
CA MET A 93 4.30 -5.85 -2.42
C MET A 93 3.72 -7.08 -1.75
N TYR A 94 2.72 -7.66 -2.39
CA TYR A 94 2.14 -8.94 -2.07
C TYR A 94 2.58 -9.97 -3.11
N LYS A 95 3.15 -11.09 -2.65
CA LYS A 95 3.68 -12.15 -3.51
C LYS A 95 2.99 -13.48 -3.23
N PHE A 96 2.52 -14.15 -4.29
CA PHE A 96 2.11 -15.55 -4.26
C PHE A 96 2.69 -16.26 -5.49
N LYS A 97 3.49 -17.32 -5.30
CA LYS A 97 4.24 -17.96 -6.40
C LYS A 97 4.99 -16.93 -7.26
N GLU A 98 4.69 -16.80 -8.54
CA GLU A 98 5.27 -15.81 -9.46
C GLU A 98 4.36 -14.59 -9.71
N THR A 99 3.28 -14.49 -8.93
CA THR A 99 2.32 -13.38 -9.00
C THR A 99 2.68 -12.30 -7.99
N TYR A 100 2.73 -11.06 -8.47
CA TYR A 100 3.03 -9.87 -7.67
C TYR A 100 1.85 -8.91 -7.73
N LEU A 101 1.52 -8.28 -6.61
CA LEU A 101 0.46 -7.28 -6.50
C LEU A 101 0.93 -6.09 -5.66
N HIS A 102 0.49 -4.89 -6.00
CA HIS A 102 0.69 -3.75 -5.12
C HIS A 102 -0.26 -3.84 -3.90
N PRO A 103 0.12 -3.27 -2.74
CA PRO A 103 -0.72 -3.27 -1.53
C PRO A 103 -2.07 -2.56 -1.69
N CYS A 104 -2.18 -1.59 -2.60
CA CYS A 104 -3.42 -0.85 -2.85
C CYS A 104 -4.50 -1.71 -3.55
N TRP A 105 -4.09 -2.69 -4.37
CA TRP A 105 -5.01 -3.54 -5.12
C TRP A 105 -5.84 -4.48 -4.25
N LEU A 106 -5.47 -4.67 -2.98
CA LEU A 106 -6.26 -5.45 -2.04
C LEU A 106 -7.55 -4.77 -1.58
N LYS A 107 -7.65 -3.44 -1.74
CA LYS A 107 -8.85 -2.67 -1.38
C LYS A 107 -9.85 -2.56 -2.53
N LEU A 108 -9.48 -2.97 -3.75
CA LEU A 108 -10.38 -2.83 -4.89
C LEU A 108 -11.40 -3.98 -4.89
N PRO A 109 -12.71 -3.67 -4.99
CA PRO A 109 -13.72 -4.70 -5.11
C PRO A 109 -13.49 -5.52 -6.40
N SER A 110 -13.86 -6.79 -6.36
CA SER A 110 -13.78 -7.72 -7.51
C SER A 110 -14.60 -7.25 -8.73
N THR A 111 -15.50 -6.29 -8.54
CA THR A 111 -16.31 -5.65 -9.55
C THR A 111 -16.01 -4.16 -9.57
N LEU A 112 -15.41 -3.67 -10.65
CA LEU A 112 -15.40 -2.25 -10.96
C LEU A 112 -16.83 -1.86 -11.39
N ASN A 113 -17.72 -1.59 -10.44
CA ASN A 113 -18.91 -0.79 -10.74
C ASN A 113 -18.41 0.63 -10.95
N GLY A 114 -18.14 0.99 -12.21
CA GLY A 114 -17.66 2.31 -12.61
C GLY A 114 -18.74 3.38 -12.44
N ASN A 115 -19.05 3.76 -11.21
CA ASN A 115 -19.64 5.07 -10.92
C ASN A 115 -18.54 5.98 -10.39
N PHE A 116 -17.64 6.38 -11.29
CA PHE A 116 -16.82 7.58 -11.09
C PHE A 116 -17.75 8.79 -11.23
N ASN A 117 -18.41 9.17 -10.15
CA ASN A 117 -18.98 10.52 -10.05
C ASN A 117 -17.79 11.49 -10.00
N ARG A 118 -17.51 12.13 -11.13
CA ARG A 118 -16.74 13.38 -11.16
C ARG A 118 -17.64 14.42 -10.49
N GLY A 119 -17.26 14.81 -9.27
CA GLY A 119 -17.74 16.02 -8.61
C GLY A 119 -16.56 16.96 -8.46
#